data_AF-A0A257A4G8-F1
#
_entry.id   AF-A0A257A4G8-F1
#
_cell.length_a   1.000
_cell.length_b   1.000
_cell.length_c   1.000
_cell.angle_alpha   90.00
_cell.angle_beta   90.00
_cell.angle_gamma   90.00
#
_symmetry.space_group_name_H-M   'P 1'
#
loop_
_entity.id
_entity.type
_entity.pdbx_description
1 polymer ?
#
loop_
_entity_poly.entity_id
_entity_poly.type
_entity_poly.pdbx_seq_one_letter_code
_entity_poly.pdbx_strand_id
1 'polypeptide(L)'
;MESVKDLLVEIKEKSELIVDLAYSALILDSEDMAKEVEKLEKEMYELAYKIKISTMLAANNWEEAEQLAGILQVAEASKNLANAAADIVYLLDIDIAMRPFLPSLFLNADEKIHAVKIYSNSSIVDRKIGELNIEKETGVRVIA
;
A
#
# COMPACT_ATOMS: atom_id res chain seq x y z
N MET A 1 16.60 13.69 -11.41
CA MET A 1 16.93 12.75 -10.33
C MET A 1 15.93 13.02 -9.23
N GLU A 2 15.12 12.03 -8.85
CA GLU A 2 14.14 12.19 -7.76
C GLU A 2 14.89 12.52 -6.47
N SER A 3 14.30 13.36 -5.62
CA SER A 3 14.91 13.65 -4.33
C SER A 3 14.70 12.48 -3.36
N VAL A 4 15.53 12.39 -2.31
CA VAL A 4 15.35 11.42 -1.22
C VAL A 4 13.94 11.54 -0.61
N LYS A 5 13.40 12.76 -0.54
CA LYS A 5 12.04 13.02 -0.07
C LYS A 5 11.00 12.38 -0.99
N ASP A 6 11.10 12.58 -2.31
CA ASP A 6 10.12 12.07 -3.26
C ASP A 6 10.11 10.53 -3.26
N LEU A 7 11.30 9.91 -3.22
CA LEU A 7 11.46 8.47 -3.07
C LEU A 7 10.81 7.95 -1.78
N LEU A 8 11.00 8.65 -0.64
CA LEU A 8 10.42 8.25 0.63
C LEU A 8 8.88 8.37 0.62
N VAL A 9 8.34 9.41 0.00
CA VAL A 9 6.89 9.59 -0.17
C VAL A 9 6.32 8.43 -0.99
N GLU A 10 6.95 8.08 -2.11
CA GLU A 10 6.48 6.99 -2.96
C GLU A 10 6.55 5.63 -2.24
N ILE A 11 7.63 5.37 -1.49
CA ILE A 11 7.77 4.18 -0.64
C ILE A 11 6.63 4.09 0.38
N LYS A 12 6.32 5.19 1.07
CA LYS A 12 5.20 5.24 2.03
C LYS A 12 3.88 4.94 1.32
N GLU A 13 3.55 5.70 0.29
CA GLU A 13 2.26 5.62 -0.41
C GLU A 13 2.01 4.21 -0.98
N LYS A 14 3.04 3.61 -1.60
CA LYS A 14 2.96 2.24 -2.10
C LYS A 14 2.83 1.23 -0.96
N SER A 15 3.61 1.36 0.12
CA SER A 15 3.51 0.40 1.23
C SER A 15 2.12 0.35 1.86
N GLU A 16 1.45 1.51 2.00
CA GLU A 16 0.06 1.59 2.48
C GLU A 16 -0.92 0.96 1.49
N LEU A 17 -0.78 1.28 0.20
CA LEU A 17 -1.65 0.72 -0.84
C LEU A 17 -1.53 -0.81 -0.94
N ILE A 18 -0.32 -1.36 -0.82
CA ILE A 18 -0.08 -2.81 -0.88
C ILE A 18 -0.83 -3.52 0.25
N VAL A 19 -0.82 -2.96 1.47
CA VAL A 19 -1.56 -3.52 2.61
C VAL A 19 -3.07 -3.49 2.37
N ASP A 20 -3.58 -2.33 1.91
CA ASP A 20 -5.00 -2.15 1.59
C ASP A 20 -5.47 -3.15 0.52
N LEU A 21 -4.67 -3.33 -0.53
CA LEU A 21 -4.94 -4.27 -1.62
C LEU A 21 -4.82 -5.72 -1.20
N ALA A 22 -3.85 -6.08 -0.35
CA ALA A 22 -3.67 -7.46 0.12
C ALA A 22 -4.89 -7.95 0.92
N TYR A 23 -5.41 -7.12 1.83
CA TYR A 23 -6.63 -7.45 2.54
C TYR A 23 -7.86 -7.43 1.62
N SER A 24 -7.93 -6.48 0.67
CA SER A 24 -9.01 -6.45 -0.33
C SER A 24 -9.04 -7.72 -1.16
N ALA A 25 -7.87 -8.22 -1.59
CA ALA A 25 -7.73 -9.44 -2.35
C ALA A 25 -8.29 -10.64 -1.58
N LEU A 26 -8.01 -10.76 -0.28
CA LEU A 26 -8.56 -11.82 0.55
C LEU A 26 -10.07 -11.71 0.80
N ILE A 27 -10.58 -10.49 1.03
CA ILE A 27 -12.01 -10.27 1.30
C ILE A 27 -12.85 -10.57 0.07
N LEU A 28 -12.34 -10.18 -1.10
CA LEU A 28 -13.05 -10.29 -2.38
C LEU A 28 -12.67 -11.56 -3.16
N ASP A 29 -11.75 -12.38 -2.61
CA ASP A 29 -11.17 -13.57 -3.26
C ASP A 29 -10.68 -13.26 -4.70
N SER A 30 -9.92 -12.17 -4.82
CA SER A 30 -9.52 -11.56 -6.11
C SER A 30 -8.05 -11.82 -6.45
N GLU A 31 -7.79 -12.72 -7.40
CA GLU A 31 -6.45 -12.98 -7.93
C GLU A 31 -5.83 -11.76 -8.63
N ASP A 32 -6.64 -10.91 -9.25
CA ASP A 32 -6.13 -9.74 -9.98
C ASP A 32 -5.55 -8.70 -9.00
N MET A 33 -6.20 -8.51 -7.84
CA MET A 33 -5.66 -7.67 -6.77
C MET A 33 -4.38 -8.27 -6.18
N ALA A 34 -4.31 -9.60 -6.02
CA ALA A 34 -3.11 -10.27 -5.56
C ALA A 34 -1.92 -10.09 -6.51
N LYS A 35 -2.16 -10.18 -7.83
CA LYS A 35 -1.13 -9.91 -8.84
C LYS A 35 -0.62 -8.46 -8.78
N GLU A 36 -1.50 -7.50 -8.52
CA GLU A 36 -1.08 -6.10 -8.36
C GLU A 36 -0.27 -5.91 -7.08
N VAL A 37 -0.62 -6.58 -5.97
CA VAL A 37 0.19 -6.61 -4.73
C VAL A 37 1.60 -7.11 -5.01
N GLU A 38 1.76 -8.24 -5.70
CA GLU A 38 3.08 -8.77 -6.06
C GLU A 38 3.88 -7.83 -6.98
N LYS A 39 3.20 -7.14 -7.89
CA LYS A 39 3.84 -6.16 -8.77
C LYS A 39 4.36 -4.97 -7.97
N LEU A 40 3.54 -4.41 -7.09
CA LEU A 40 3.91 -3.27 -6.25
C LEU A 40 5.02 -3.64 -5.24
N GLU A 41 5.02 -4.87 -4.70
CA GLU A 41 6.10 -5.38 -3.84
C GLU A 41 7.44 -5.42 -4.59
N LYS A 42 7.44 -5.87 -5.86
CA LYS A 42 8.65 -5.84 -6.71
C LYS A 42 9.15 -4.40 -6.94
N GLU A 43 8.24 -3.47 -7.21
CA GLU A 43 8.58 -2.05 -7.37
C GLU A 43 9.18 -1.44 -6.09
N MET A 44 8.77 -1.91 -4.90
CA MET A 44 9.33 -1.46 -3.63
C MET A 44 10.82 -1.79 -3.47
N TYR A 45 11.31 -2.90 -4.03
CA TYR A 45 12.76 -3.18 -4.03
C TYR A 45 13.54 -2.15 -4.85
N GLU A 46 13.01 -1.75 -6.00
CA GLU A 46 13.66 -0.75 -6.85
C GLU A 46 13.73 0.61 -6.14
N LEU A 47 12.65 1.02 -5.48
CA LEU A 47 12.62 2.25 -4.69
C LEU A 47 13.57 2.19 -3.48
N ALA A 48 13.58 1.07 -2.76
CA ALA A 48 14.50 0.84 -1.65
C ALA A 48 15.97 0.87 -2.10
N TYR A 49 16.27 0.39 -3.32
CA TYR A 49 17.60 0.49 -3.90
C TYR A 49 17.96 1.93 -4.28
N LYS A 50 17.06 2.65 -4.95
CA LYS A 50 17.27 4.05 -5.34
C LYS A 50 17.50 4.96 -4.14
N ILE A 51 16.75 4.79 -3.05
CA ILE A 51 16.91 5.63 -1.85
C ILE A 51 18.23 5.32 -1.13
N LYS A 52 18.68 4.05 -1.09
CA LYS A 52 20.02 3.68 -0.60
C LYS A 52 21.12 4.41 -1.37
N ILE A 53 21.11 4.34 -2.70
CA ILE A 53 22.12 5.06 -3.51
C ILE A 53 22.04 6.57 -3.31
N SER A 54 20.83 7.14 -3.33
CA SER A 54 20.63 8.60 -3.23
C SER A 54 21.11 9.15 -1.88
N THR A 55 20.83 8.44 -0.78
CA THR A 55 21.31 8.83 0.56
C THR A 55 22.83 8.67 0.69
N MET A 56 23.42 7.60 0.15
CA MET A 56 24.89 7.42 0.17
C MET A 56 25.63 8.53 -0.60
N LEU A 57 25.07 9.01 -1.72
CA LEU A 57 25.63 10.13 -2.47
C LEU A 57 25.43 11.48 -1.78
N ALA A 58 24.42 11.60 -0.91
CA ALA A 58 24.10 12.83 -0.19
C ALA A 58 24.87 12.99 1.12
N ALA A 59 25.33 11.90 1.74
CA ALA A 59 26.05 11.93 3.02
C ALA A 59 27.53 12.32 2.84
N ASN A 60 27.89 13.58 3.11
CA ASN A 60 29.27 14.06 2.94
C ASN A 60 30.10 14.05 4.24
N ASN A 61 29.45 13.89 5.38
CA ASN A 61 30.07 13.80 6.70
C ASN A 61 29.28 12.84 7.61
N TRP A 62 29.83 12.61 8.81
CA TRP A 62 29.24 11.69 9.78
C TRP A 62 27.84 12.14 10.22
N GLU A 63 27.66 13.42 10.50
CA GLU A 63 26.40 14.00 10.98
C GLU A 63 25.28 13.89 9.93
N GLU A 64 25.59 14.15 8.66
CA GLU A 64 24.66 13.96 7.53
C GLU A 64 24.33 12.48 7.33
N ALA A 65 25.31 11.59 7.45
CA ALA A 65 25.09 10.14 7.37
C ALA A 65 24.15 9.66 8.49
N GLU A 66 24.31 10.16 9.71
CA GLU A 66 23.46 9.84 10.85
C GLU A 66 22.01 10.29 10.63
N GLN A 67 21.79 11.50 10.09
CA GLN A 67 20.45 11.98 9.73
C GLN A 67 19.79 11.12 8.64
N LEU A 68 20.54 10.74 7.61
CA LEU A 68 20.02 9.94 6.49
C LEU A 68 19.82 8.48 6.87
N ALA A 69 20.51 7.96 7.89
CA ALA A 69 20.31 6.60 8.39
C ALA A 69 18.87 6.36 8.88
N GLY A 70 18.23 7.36 9.50
CA GLY A 70 16.83 7.28 9.90
C GLY A 70 15.88 7.12 8.72
N ILE A 71 16.14 7.83 7.62
CA ILE A 71 15.35 7.71 6.37
C ILE A 71 15.47 6.29 5.80
N LEU A 72 16.68 5.73 5.78
CA LEU A 72 16.89 4.37 5.30
C LEU A 72 16.18 3.33 6.16
N GLN A 73 16.14 3.52 7.49
CA GLN A 73 15.40 2.63 8.38
C GLN A 73 13.90 2.64 8.08
N VAL A 74 13.30 3.82 7.87
CA VAL A 74 11.88 3.93 7.51
C VAL A 74 11.60 3.28 6.16
N ALA A 75 12.47 3.51 5.18
CA ALA A 75 12.33 2.91 3.85
C ALA A 75 12.38 1.38 3.90
N GLU A 76 13.35 0.81 4.63
CA GLU A 76 13.47 -0.64 4.79
C GLU A 76 12.29 -1.23 5.56
N ALA A 77 11.81 -0.56 6.62
CA ALA A 77 10.62 -0.97 7.36
C ALA A 77 9.37 -0.98 6.46
N SER A 78 9.19 0.04 5.62
CA SER A 78 8.06 0.14 4.68
C SER A 78 8.10 -0.97 3.63
N LYS A 79 9.29 -1.31 3.12
CA LYS A 79 9.46 -2.47 2.23
C LYS A 79 9.14 -3.77 2.96
N ASN A 80 9.56 -3.95 4.22
CA ASN A 80 9.23 -5.16 4.98
C ASN A 80 7.71 -5.29 5.23
N LEU A 81 6.99 -4.18 5.40
CA LEU A 81 5.52 -4.18 5.43
C LEU A 81 4.93 -4.65 4.10
N ALA A 82 5.46 -4.16 2.97
CA ALA A 82 5.04 -4.60 1.64
C ALA A 82 5.25 -6.10 1.42
N ASN A 83 6.41 -6.63 1.83
CA ASN A 83 6.70 -8.07 1.76
C ASN A 83 5.70 -8.88 2.61
N ALA A 84 5.43 -8.45 3.84
CA ALA A 84 4.45 -9.11 4.70
C ALA A 84 3.02 -9.07 4.12
N ALA A 85 2.66 -7.98 3.44
CA ALA A 85 1.39 -7.87 2.74
C ALA A 85 1.33 -8.78 1.50
N ALA A 86 2.45 -8.99 0.79
CA ALA A 86 2.53 -10.01 -0.24
C ALA A 86 2.38 -11.44 0.33
N ASP A 87 2.92 -11.70 1.51
CA ASP A 87 2.71 -13.00 2.18
C ASP A 87 1.23 -13.25 2.54
N ILE A 88 0.47 -12.18 2.85
CA ILE A 88 -0.97 -12.28 3.12
C ILE A 88 -1.73 -12.80 1.89
N VAL A 89 -1.36 -12.38 0.67
CA VAL A 89 -2.10 -12.80 -0.53
C VAL A 89 -1.87 -14.26 -0.89
N TYR A 90 -0.79 -14.92 -0.43
CA TYR A 90 -0.61 -16.37 -0.59
C TYR A 90 -1.68 -17.20 0.12
N LEU A 91 -2.41 -16.62 1.08
CA LEU A 91 -3.57 -17.30 1.66
C LEU A 91 -4.65 -17.57 0.59
N LEU A 92 -4.63 -16.89 -0.56
CA LEU A 92 -5.52 -17.16 -1.69
C LEU A 92 -5.36 -18.58 -2.27
N ASP A 93 -4.20 -19.21 -2.10
CA ASP A 93 -3.96 -20.58 -2.58
C ASP A 93 -4.72 -21.64 -1.76
N ILE A 94 -5.17 -21.27 -0.55
CA ILE A 94 -5.95 -22.13 0.34
C ILE A 94 -7.42 -22.02 -0.07
N ASP A 95 -8.17 -23.11 -0.22
CA ASP A 95 -9.61 -23.02 -0.54
C ASP A 95 -10.37 -22.10 0.43
N ILE A 96 -11.27 -21.26 -0.07
CA ILE A 96 -12.04 -20.29 0.73
C ILE A 96 -12.82 -20.97 1.86
N ALA A 97 -13.29 -22.20 1.67
CA ALA A 97 -13.97 -23.00 2.70
C ALA A 97 -13.04 -23.36 3.87
N MET A 98 -11.72 -23.34 3.65
CA MET A 98 -10.69 -23.56 4.66
C MET A 98 -10.20 -22.27 5.33
N ARG A 99 -10.83 -21.11 5.06
CA ARG A 99 -10.52 -19.82 5.70
C ARG A 99 -11.67 -19.29 6.58
N PRO A 100 -12.27 -20.08 7.50
CA PRO A 100 -13.50 -19.71 8.22
C PRO A 100 -13.34 -18.52 9.18
N PHE A 101 -12.10 -18.15 9.52
CA PHE A 101 -11.80 -17.08 10.48
C PHE A 101 -11.79 -15.68 9.82
N LEU A 102 -11.63 -15.59 8.49
CA LEU A 102 -11.54 -14.31 7.78
C LEU A 102 -12.75 -13.39 8.03
N PRO A 103 -14.02 -13.85 7.95
CA PRO A 103 -15.16 -12.97 8.22
C PRO A 103 -15.15 -12.35 9.62
N SER A 104 -14.67 -13.10 10.63
CA SER A 104 -14.62 -12.63 12.01
C SER A 104 -13.51 -11.60 12.28
N LEU A 105 -12.38 -11.72 11.57
CA LEU A 105 -11.30 -10.74 11.61
C LEU A 105 -11.78 -9.38 11.11
N PHE A 106 -12.47 -9.35 9.97
CA PHE A 106 -12.89 -8.10 9.34
C PHE A 106 -14.09 -7.43 10.03
N LEU A 107 -14.94 -8.19 10.73
CA LEU A 107 -16.08 -7.62 11.44
C LEU A 107 -15.66 -6.65 12.57
N ASN A 108 -14.59 -7.01 13.28
CA ASN A 108 -14.10 -6.33 14.48
C ASN A 108 -12.93 -5.36 14.20
N ALA A 109 -12.58 -5.16 12.94
CA ALA A 109 -11.52 -4.22 12.56
C ALA A 109 -11.99 -2.77 12.75
N ASP A 110 -11.09 -1.92 13.26
CA ASP A 110 -11.33 -0.48 13.41
C ASP A 110 -11.46 0.20 12.03
N GLU A 111 -10.63 -0.21 11.07
CA GLU A 111 -10.72 0.18 9.66
C GLU A 111 -11.27 -0.97 8.82
N LYS A 112 -12.16 -0.63 7.88
CA LYS A 112 -12.93 -1.62 7.10
C LYS A 112 -12.82 -1.36 5.61
N ILE A 113 -12.72 -2.45 4.85
CA ILE A 113 -12.71 -2.43 3.40
C ILE A 113 -14.13 -2.73 2.90
N HIS A 114 -14.60 -1.91 1.96
CA HIS A 114 -15.93 -2.02 1.38
C HIS A 114 -15.89 -1.97 -0.14
N ALA A 115 -16.54 -2.92 -0.79
CA ALA A 115 -16.88 -2.83 -2.21
C ALA A 115 -18.20 -2.04 -2.36
N VAL A 116 -18.15 -0.90 -3.06
CA VAL A 116 -19.31 -0.01 -3.22
C VAL A 116 -19.74 0.04 -4.69
N LYS A 117 -21.02 -0.27 -4.94
CA LYS A 117 -21.62 -0.14 -6.28
C LYS A 117 -22.14 1.28 -6.50
N ILE A 118 -21.69 1.92 -7.57
CA ILE A 118 -22.20 3.23 -8.00
C ILE A 118 -23.39 3.03 -8.95
N TYR A 119 -24.54 3.61 -8.60
CA TYR A 119 -25.74 3.57 -9.42
C TYR A 119 -25.78 4.74 -10.41
N SER A 120 -26.49 4.55 -11.54
CA SER A 120 -26.57 5.54 -12.63
C SER A 120 -27.21 6.87 -12.23
N ASN A 121 -27.96 6.91 -11.14
CA ASN A 121 -28.55 8.13 -10.57
C ASN A 121 -27.68 8.81 -9.51
N SER A 122 -26.46 8.31 -9.27
CA SER A 122 -25.56 8.90 -8.28
C SER A 122 -24.98 10.23 -8.76
N SER A 123 -24.80 11.18 -7.83
CA SER A 123 -24.22 12.50 -8.10
C SER A 123 -22.73 12.49 -8.43
N ILE A 124 -22.09 11.32 -8.33
CA ILE A 124 -20.67 11.13 -8.62
C ILE A 124 -20.41 10.48 -9.99
N VAL A 125 -21.45 10.09 -10.71
CA VAL A 125 -21.33 9.54 -12.07
C VAL A 125 -20.66 10.59 -12.98
N ASP A 126 -19.77 10.11 -13.87
CA ASP A 126 -18.98 10.92 -14.82
C ASP A 126 -18.05 11.97 -14.20
N ARG A 127 -17.77 11.89 -12.88
CA ARG A 127 -16.83 12.77 -12.19
C ARG A 127 -15.51 12.07 -11.91
N LYS A 128 -14.42 12.83 -11.89
CA LYS A 128 -13.10 12.27 -11.50
C LYS A 128 -13.01 12.17 -9.99
N ILE A 129 -12.33 11.13 -9.49
CA ILE A 129 -12.10 10.93 -8.05
C ILE A 129 -11.48 12.18 -7.40
N GLY A 130 -10.49 12.80 -8.06
CA GLY A 130 -9.83 14.01 -7.58
C GLY A 130 -10.73 15.25 -7.44
N GLU A 131 -11.93 15.25 -8.05
CA GLU A 131 -12.91 16.34 -7.94
C GLU A 131 -13.92 16.12 -6.82
N LEU A 132 -13.95 14.91 -6.23
CA LEU A 132 -14.97 14.48 -5.28
C LEU A 132 -14.56 14.71 -3.81
N ASN A 133 -13.27 14.92 -3.52
CA ASN A 133 -12.74 15.10 -2.17
C ASN A 133 -13.23 14.02 -1.17
N ILE A 134 -13.41 12.77 -1.64
CA ILE A 134 -14.10 11.69 -0.91
C ILE A 134 -13.50 11.49 0.48
N GLU A 135 -12.18 11.33 0.56
CA GLU A 135 -11.48 11.09 1.81
C GLU A 135 -11.67 12.25 2.82
N LYS A 136 -11.61 13.48 2.33
CA LYS A 136 -11.78 14.67 3.18
C LYS A 136 -13.21 14.81 3.71
N GLU A 137 -14.20 14.55 2.87
CA GLU A 137 -15.63 14.77 3.22
C GLU A 137 -16.24 13.57 3.96
N THR A 138 -15.68 12.36 3.79
CA THR A 138 -16.30 11.12 4.29
C THR A 138 -15.38 10.27 5.17
N GLY A 139 -14.08 10.54 5.17
CA GLY A 139 -13.07 9.66 5.77
C GLY A 139 -12.78 8.39 4.97
N VAL A 140 -13.42 8.19 3.80
CA VAL A 140 -13.23 7.01 2.96
C VAL A 140 -12.13 7.25 1.93
N ARG A 141 -11.10 6.40 1.96
CA ARG A 141 -10.05 6.36 0.93
C ARG A 141 -10.47 5.42 -0.20
N VAL A 142 -10.33 5.87 -1.45
CA VAL A 142 -10.52 5.00 -2.64
C VAL A 142 -9.17 4.42 -3.03
N ILE A 143 -9.10 3.09 -3.10
CA ILE A 143 -7.84 2.34 -3.30
C ILE A 143 -7.81 1.55 -4.61
N ALA A 144 -8.98 1.25 -5.20
CA ALA A 144 -9.17 0.48 -6.44
C ALA A 144 -10.48 0.89 -7.14
#